data_AF-B8GTI0-F1
#
_entry.id   AF-B8GTI0-F1
#
_cell.length_a   1.000
_cell.length_b   1.000
_cell.length_c   1.000
_cell.angle_alpha   90.00
_cell.angle_beta   90.00
_cell.angle_gamma   90.00
#
_symmetry.space_group_name_H-M   'P 1'
#
loop_
_entity.id
_entity.type
_entity.pdbx_description
1 polymer ?
#
loop_
_entity_poly.entity_id
_entity_poly.type
_entity_poly.pdbx_seq_one_letter_code
_entity_poly.pdbx_strand_id
1 'polypeptide(L)'
;MSESPSSGGWLVRQRELRLMLGLLALITLLLILERALPGMADGAVLLSAAVLWLPVLALLFWRRRMARRAWLRVHLRPESPWTRRLRGGLLMLITQALLAAFLALALLVSLARGIPPLTWIVLVLCVPLWAMAWRGLQTYLDRHASEEFLPVTAARLLVWSAAGLLLLGLATWGLWRPLPDLGELSLFEAVRHFAASQEAESPLLRFLLTLTTALDGARHWLAQHWFEGLPGVGLRLVAWMVVLVQEWLFVWPCLLLWEAVSHVVYGHAARPESGPGVA
;
A
#
# COMPACT_ATOMS: atom_id res chain seq x y z
N MET A 1 -19.51 41.94 22.33
CA MET A 1 -19.19 40.50 22.52
C MET A 1 -18.59 39.99 21.23
N SER A 2 -17.25 39.97 21.16
CA SER A 2 -16.49 39.46 20.02
C SER A 2 -16.24 37.98 20.22
N GLU A 3 -16.89 37.13 19.43
CA GLU A 3 -16.56 35.71 19.34
C GLU A 3 -15.11 35.59 18.83
N SER A 4 -14.23 35.03 19.65
CA SER A 4 -12.88 34.69 19.22
C SER A 4 -12.98 33.60 18.14
N PRO A 5 -12.34 33.78 16.97
CA PRO A 5 -12.40 32.78 15.91
C PRO A 5 -11.81 31.46 16.43
N SER A 6 -12.65 30.43 16.37
CA SER A 6 -12.44 29.06 16.83
C SER A 6 -11.02 28.53 16.63
N SER A 7 -10.23 28.48 17.71
CA SER A 7 -8.88 27.88 17.75
C SER A 7 -8.88 26.41 17.28
N GLY A 8 -9.99 25.69 17.46
CA GLY A 8 -10.16 24.32 17.00
C GLY A 8 -10.16 24.16 15.47
N GLY A 9 -10.74 25.12 14.72
CA GLY A 9 -10.81 25.03 13.27
C GLY A 9 -9.46 25.17 12.56
N TRP A 10 -8.57 26.01 13.12
CA TRP A 10 -7.23 26.24 12.58
C TRP A 10 -6.33 25.01 12.74
N LEU A 11 -6.37 24.35 13.90
CA LEU A 11 -5.60 23.13 14.17
C LEU A 11 -6.02 21.97 13.26
N VAL A 12 -7.32 21.81 13.00
CA VAL A 12 -7.84 20.77 12.09
C VAL A 12 -7.35 21.01 10.67
N ARG A 13 -7.48 22.24 10.15
CA ARG A 13 -7.03 22.59 8.80
C ARG A 13 -5.50 22.44 8.65
N GLN A 14 -4.73 22.73 9.70
CA GLN A 14 -3.28 22.54 9.70
C GLN A 14 -2.90 21.05 9.59
N ARG A 15 -3.65 20.14 10.23
CA ARG A 15 -3.41 18.69 10.14
C ARG A 15 -3.76 18.14 8.76
N GLU A 16 -4.87 18.58 8.17
CA GLU A 16 -5.24 18.24 6.80
C GLU A 16 -4.14 18.66 5.82
N LEU A 17 -3.66 19.89 5.93
CA LEU A 17 -2.59 20.40 5.07
C LEU A 17 -1.30 19.58 5.24
N ARG A 18 -0.90 19.26 6.47
CA ARG A 18 0.28 18.39 6.73
C ARG A 18 0.10 16.99 6.15
N LEU A 19 -1.09 16.41 6.23
CA LEU A 19 -1.40 15.12 5.61
C LEU A 19 -1.26 15.20 4.09
N MET A 20 -1.89 16.19 3.47
CA MET A 20 -1.83 16.38 2.01
C MET A 20 -0.39 16.59 1.55
N LEU A 21 0.39 17.44 2.24
CA LEU A 21 1.81 17.65 1.95
C LEU A 21 2.63 16.37 2.13
N GLY A 22 2.38 15.59 3.19
CA GLY A 22 3.05 14.32 3.42
C GLY A 22 2.75 13.28 2.33
N LEU A 23 1.50 13.20 1.87
CA LEU A 23 1.10 12.31 0.78
C LEU A 23 1.67 12.76 -0.57
N LEU A 24 1.69 14.07 -0.85
CA LEU A 24 2.32 14.61 -2.06
C LEU A 24 3.83 14.40 -2.06
N ALA A 25 4.50 14.57 -0.92
CA ALA A 25 5.92 14.27 -0.76
C ALA A 25 6.20 12.77 -0.99
N LEU A 26 5.33 11.89 -0.48
CA LEU A 26 5.42 10.45 -0.75
C LEU A 26 5.25 10.14 -2.24
N ILE A 27 4.24 10.69 -2.91
CA ILE A 27 4.03 10.50 -4.35
C ILE A 27 5.26 11.00 -5.14
N THR A 28 5.82 12.15 -4.75
CA THR A 28 7.00 12.72 -5.38
C THR A 28 8.23 11.83 -5.19
N LEU A 29 8.41 11.26 -3.99
CA LEU A 29 9.46 10.28 -3.71
C LEU A 29 9.32 9.04 -4.60
N LEU A 30 8.10 8.50 -4.75
CA LEU A 30 7.85 7.34 -5.60
C LEU A 30 8.12 7.64 -7.08
N LEU A 31 7.75 8.84 -7.57
CA LEU A 31 8.07 9.32 -8.92
C LEU A 31 9.58 9.44 -9.16
N ILE A 32 10.33 9.96 -8.18
CA ILE A 32 11.80 10.04 -8.27
C ILE A 32 12.41 8.64 -8.32
N LEU A 33 11.92 7.73 -7.47
CA LEU A 33 12.38 6.34 -7.46
C LEU A 33 12.09 5.64 -8.79
N GLU A 34 10.88 5.78 -9.35
CA GLU A 34 10.52 5.23 -10.66
C GLU A 34 11.55 5.62 -11.74
N ARG A 35 11.93 6.91 -11.78
CA ARG A 35 12.87 7.41 -12.79
C ARG A 35 14.32 7.04 -12.52
N ALA A 36 14.71 6.92 -11.26
CA ALA A 36 16.11 6.66 -10.88
C ALA A 36 16.47 5.17 -10.88
N LEU A 37 15.48 4.28 -10.65
CA LEU A 37 15.68 2.83 -10.50
C LEU A 37 16.47 2.16 -11.65
N PRO A 38 16.25 2.47 -12.94
CA PRO A 38 16.97 1.79 -14.03
C PRO A 38 18.49 2.00 -14.02
N GLY A 39 18.96 3.16 -13.52
CA GLY A 39 20.38 3.53 -13.46
C GLY A 39 21.01 3.43 -12.07
N MET A 40 20.37 2.73 -11.13
CA MET A 40 20.87 2.58 -9.77
C MET A 40 21.73 1.32 -9.61
N ALA A 41 22.88 1.49 -8.96
CA ALA A 41 23.69 0.37 -8.47
C ALA A 41 22.96 -0.42 -7.36
N ASP A 42 23.37 -1.68 -7.13
CA ASP A 42 22.74 -2.60 -6.18
C ASP A 42 22.50 -1.99 -4.78
N GLY A 43 23.48 -1.25 -4.27
CA GLY A 43 23.37 -0.61 -2.95
C GLY A 43 22.26 0.44 -2.87
N ALA A 44 22.03 1.20 -3.95
CA ALA A 44 20.97 2.20 -4.03
C ALA A 44 19.59 1.55 -4.18
N VAL A 45 19.50 0.42 -4.88
CA VAL A 45 18.27 -0.39 -4.98
C VAL A 45 17.87 -0.94 -3.60
N LEU A 46 18.84 -1.48 -2.84
CA LEU A 46 18.61 -1.97 -1.48
C LEU A 46 18.21 -0.85 -0.52
N LEU A 47 18.83 0.32 -0.64
CA LEU A 47 18.45 1.49 0.17
C LEU A 47 17.02 1.94 -0.14
N SER A 48 16.64 1.98 -1.42
CA SER A 48 15.28 2.30 -1.85
C SER A 48 14.27 1.29 -1.31
N ALA A 49 14.60 -0.01 -1.37
CA ALA A 49 13.79 -1.06 -0.77
C ALA A 49 13.62 -0.85 0.75
N ALA A 50 14.70 -0.50 1.46
CA ALA A 50 14.67 -0.23 2.90
C ALA A 50 13.79 0.99 3.25
N VAL A 51 13.85 2.06 2.45
CA VAL A 51 13.03 3.28 2.63
C VAL A 51 11.54 2.96 2.50
N LEU A 52 11.14 2.07 1.58
CA LEU A 52 9.75 1.62 1.44
C LEU A 52 9.36 0.60 2.52
N TRP A 53 10.30 -0.26 2.92
CA TRP A 53 10.07 -1.34 3.87
C TRP A 53 9.80 -0.85 5.30
N LEU A 54 10.62 0.07 5.81
CA LEU A 54 10.53 0.56 7.19
C LEU A 54 9.15 1.12 7.59
N PRO A 55 8.51 2.04 6.83
CA PRO A 55 7.20 2.56 7.19
C PRO A 55 6.12 1.48 7.15
N VAL A 56 6.16 0.58 6.16
CA VAL A 56 5.20 -0.54 6.07
C VAL A 56 5.37 -1.50 7.24
N LEU A 57 6.61 -1.85 7.59
CA LEU A 57 6.92 -2.69 8.76
C LEU A 57 6.42 -2.04 10.05
N ALA A 58 6.73 -0.76 10.27
CA ALA A 58 6.31 -0.04 11.47
C ALA A 58 4.78 -0.05 11.61
N LEU A 59 4.05 0.20 10.52
CA LEU A 59 2.59 0.19 10.48
C LEU A 59 2.01 -1.20 10.75
N LEU A 60 2.48 -2.23 10.04
CA LEU A 60 1.99 -3.61 10.19
C LEU A 60 2.27 -4.16 11.59
N PHE A 61 3.47 -3.89 12.12
CA PHE A 61 3.84 -4.25 13.48
C PHE A 61 2.94 -3.56 14.52
N TRP A 62 2.67 -2.27 14.34
CA TRP A 62 1.78 -1.51 15.21
C TRP A 62 0.35 -2.07 15.18
N ARG A 63 -0.21 -2.31 13.99
CA ARG A 63 -1.55 -2.92 13.81
C ARG A 63 -1.65 -4.26 14.52
N ARG A 64 -0.68 -5.16 14.31
CA ARG A 64 -0.68 -6.49 14.94
C ARG A 64 -0.53 -6.39 16.45
N ARG A 65 0.28 -5.46 16.94
CA ARG A 65 0.42 -5.17 18.37
C ARG A 65 -0.88 -4.69 18.98
N MET A 66 -1.63 -3.81 18.31
CA MET A 66 -2.92 -3.31 18.80
C MET A 66 -4.01 -4.39 18.79
N ALA A 67 -4.13 -5.16 17.70
CA ALA A 67 -5.06 -6.29 17.61
C ALA A 67 -4.80 -7.33 18.72
N ARG A 68 -3.51 -7.61 19.00
CA ARG A 68 -3.13 -8.52 20.09
C ARG A 68 -3.48 -7.95 21.46
N ARG A 69 -3.26 -6.65 21.70
CA ARG A 69 -3.66 -5.99 22.96
C ARG A 69 -5.17 -6.07 23.18
N ALA A 70 -5.96 -5.82 22.14
CA ALA A 70 -7.41 -5.96 22.19
C ALA A 70 -7.81 -7.41 22.52
N TRP A 71 -7.24 -8.39 21.81
CA TRP A 71 -7.52 -9.81 22.04
C TRP A 71 -7.19 -10.26 23.47
N LEU A 72 -6.02 -9.88 23.98
CA LEU A 72 -5.58 -10.22 25.34
C LEU A 72 -6.50 -9.59 26.40
N ARG A 73 -6.97 -8.35 26.21
CA ARG A 73 -7.90 -7.71 27.15
C ARG A 73 -9.27 -8.37 27.19
N VAL A 74 -9.74 -8.92 26.07
CA VAL A 74 -11.05 -9.58 25.99
C VAL A 74 -10.99 -11.01 26.56
N HIS A 75 -9.88 -11.73 26.35
CA HIS A 75 -9.81 -13.17 26.64
C HIS A 75 -9.02 -13.54 27.91
N LEU A 76 -8.18 -12.65 28.44
CA LEU A 76 -7.34 -12.96 29.61
C LEU A 76 -7.62 -12.00 30.76
N ARG A 77 -7.69 -12.56 31.98
CA ARG A 77 -7.70 -11.77 33.21
C ARG A 77 -6.38 -11.00 33.35
N PRO A 78 -6.42 -9.74 33.82
CA PRO A 78 -5.25 -8.86 33.91
C PRO A 78 -4.10 -9.42 34.78
N GLU A 79 -4.42 -10.30 35.73
CA GLU A 79 -3.48 -10.95 36.66
C GLU A 79 -2.77 -12.17 36.08
N SER A 80 -3.16 -12.64 34.88
CA SER A 80 -2.63 -13.88 34.34
C SER A 80 -1.15 -13.73 33.92
N PRO A 81 -0.24 -14.65 34.33
CA PRO A 81 1.17 -14.64 33.91
C PRO A 81 1.34 -14.87 32.40
N TRP A 82 0.32 -15.47 31.76
CA TRP A 82 0.26 -15.69 30.31
C TRP A 82 0.25 -14.38 29.53
N THR A 83 -0.24 -13.29 30.12
CA THR A 83 -0.22 -11.95 29.52
C THR A 83 1.19 -11.42 29.32
N ARG A 84 2.15 -11.83 30.17
CA ARG A 84 3.57 -11.44 30.08
C ARG A 84 4.36 -12.36 29.15
N ARG A 85 4.06 -13.66 29.14
CA ARG A 85 4.76 -14.66 28.30
C ARG A 85 4.31 -14.61 26.85
N LEU A 86 3.01 -14.45 26.60
CA LEU A 86 2.42 -14.20 25.29
C LEU A 86 2.53 -12.72 24.87
N ARG A 87 3.47 -11.95 25.42
CA ARG A 87 3.88 -10.66 24.85
C ARG A 87 5.04 -10.81 23.85
N GLY A 88 5.67 -11.98 23.76
CA GLY A 88 6.81 -12.26 22.89
C GLY A 88 6.61 -11.68 21.49
N GLY A 89 7.39 -10.64 21.19
CA GLY A 89 7.21 -9.78 20.01
C GLY A 89 8.12 -10.15 18.84
N LEU A 90 9.09 -11.04 19.04
CA LEU A 90 10.10 -11.35 18.04
C LEU A 90 9.53 -12.11 16.84
N LEU A 91 8.78 -13.19 17.07
CA LEU A 91 8.11 -13.93 15.98
C LEU A 91 7.10 -13.04 15.23
N MET A 92 6.43 -12.14 15.95
CA MET A 92 5.53 -11.15 15.35
C MET A 92 6.31 -10.15 14.50
N LEU A 93 7.46 -9.67 14.97
CA LEU A 93 8.32 -8.77 14.21
C LEU A 93 8.84 -9.45 12.95
N ILE A 94 9.35 -10.69 13.05
CA ILE A 94 9.86 -11.45 11.91
C ILE A 94 8.77 -11.67 10.86
N THR A 95 7.58 -12.11 11.27
CA THR A 95 6.47 -12.34 10.33
C THR A 95 6.01 -11.04 9.66
N GLN A 96 5.92 -9.92 10.40
CA GLN A 96 5.57 -8.63 9.80
C GLN A 96 6.72 -8.06 8.94
N ALA A 97 7.98 -8.31 9.31
CA ALA A 97 9.16 -7.93 8.54
C ALA A 97 9.18 -8.61 7.18
N LEU A 98 8.92 -9.93 7.14
CA LEU A 98 8.83 -10.69 5.89
C LEU A 98 7.67 -10.20 5.02
N LEU A 99 6.49 -9.98 5.61
CA LEU A 99 5.33 -9.47 4.86
C LEU A 99 5.58 -8.06 4.32
N ALA A 100 6.14 -7.16 5.14
CA ALA A 100 6.50 -5.82 4.72
C ALA A 100 7.56 -5.85 3.62
N ALA A 101 8.55 -6.74 3.71
CA ALA A 101 9.61 -6.86 2.72
C ALA A 101 9.04 -7.31 1.37
N PHE A 102 8.14 -8.30 1.39
CA PHE A 102 7.42 -8.73 0.20
C PHE A 102 6.62 -7.59 -0.45
N LEU A 103 5.86 -6.83 0.34
CA LEU A 103 5.05 -5.70 -0.16
C LEU A 103 5.92 -4.54 -0.68
N ALA A 104 7.02 -4.22 0.00
CA ALA A 104 7.97 -3.21 -0.45
C ALA A 104 8.65 -3.61 -1.75
N LEU A 105 9.03 -4.89 -1.88
CA LEU A 105 9.62 -5.43 -3.10
C LEU A 105 8.62 -5.42 -4.26
N ALA A 106 7.37 -5.82 -4.02
CA ALA A 106 6.31 -5.77 -5.01
C ALA A 106 6.07 -4.34 -5.52
N LEU A 107 6.10 -3.35 -4.63
CA LEU A 107 6.00 -1.94 -5.00
C LEU A 107 7.22 -1.47 -5.79
N LEU A 108 8.43 -1.85 -5.35
CA LEU A 108 9.68 -1.50 -6.03
C LEU A 108 9.72 -2.03 -7.47
N VAL A 109 9.30 -3.27 -7.67
CA VAL A 109 9.16 -3.89 -8.98
C VAL A 109 8.12 -3.16 -9.83
N SER A 110 6.98 -2.81 -9.23
CA SER A 110 5.93 -2.05 -9.92
C SER A 110 6.41 -0.66 -10.37
N LEU A 111 7.25 0.00 -9.58
CA LEU A 111 7.91 1.26 -9.95
C LEU A 111 8.92 1.05 -11.07
N ALA A 112 9.78 0.05 -10.97
CA ALA A 112 10.81 -0.22 -11.98
C ALA A 112 10.23 -0.59 -13.35
N ARG A 113 8.99 -1.12 -13.40
CA ARG A 113 8.28 -1.41 -14.66
C ARG A 113 7.79 -0.16 -15.40
N GLY A 114 7.74 0.99 -14.73
CA GLY A 114 7.16 2.21 -15.28
C GLY A 114 5.65 2.24 -15.09
N ILE A 115 5.17 3.26 -14.39
CA ILE A 115 3.76 3.48 -14.09
C ILE A 115 3.20 4.48 -15.09
N PRO A 116 2.04 4.22 -15.71
CA PRO A 116 1.47 5.16 -16.67
C PRO A 116 1.21 6.53 -16.04
N PRO A 117 1.42 7.64 -16.79
CA PRO A 117 1.20 9.00 -16.29
C PRO A 117 -0.18 9.23 -15.69
N LEU A 118 -1.21 8.58 -16.25
CA LEU A 118 -2.58 8.69 -15.75
C LEU A 118 -2.73 8.16 -14.32
N THR A 119 -2.02 7.08 -13.96
CA THR A 119 -2.06 6.52 -12.60
C THR A 119 -1.52 7.54 -11.59
N TRP A 120 -0.50 8.31 -11.94
CA TRP A 120 0.03 9.38 -11.11
C TRP A 120 -0.98 10.52 -10.92
N ILE A 121 -1.67 10.92 -11.98
CA ILE A 121 -2.74 11.92 -11.90
C ILE A 121 -3.85 11.44 -10.97
N VAL A 122 -4.28 10.18 -11.11
CA VAL A 122 -5.29 9.57 -10.23
C VAL A 122 -4.82 9.58 -8.77
N LEU A 123 -3.58 9.17 -8.50
CA LEU A 123 -3.01 9.21 -7.14
C LEU A 123 -3.01 10.63 -6.56
N VAL A 124 -2.62 11.64 -7.34
CA VAL A 124 -2.65 13.04 -6.88
C VAL A 124 -4.08 13.50 -6.57
N LEU A 125 -5.05 13.17 -7.43
CA LEU A 125 -6.47 13.49 -7.19
C LEU A 125 -7.05 12.77 -5.97
N CYS A 126 -6.53 11.57 -5.65
CA CYS A 126 -6.93 10.83 -4.46
C CYS A 126 -6.42 11.46 -3.15
N VAL A 127 -5.38 12.32 -3.17
CA VAL A 127 -4.84 12.97 -1.95
C VAL A 127 -5.89 13.80 -1.20
N PRO A 128 -6.57 14.80 -1.82
CA PRO A 128 -7.60 15.57 -1.13
C PRO A 128 -8.78 14.69 -0.69
N LEU A 129 -9.19 13.73 -1.54
CA LEU A 129 -10.26 12.78 -1.22
C LEU A 129 -9.92 11.96 0.03
N TRP A 130 -8.68 11.48 0.14
CA TRP A 130 -8.19 10.73 1.30
C TRP A 130 -8.20 11.59 2.57
N ALA A 131 -7.70 12.82 2.51
CA ALA A 131 -7.69 13.72 3.66
C ALA A 131 -9.11 14.04 4.16
N MET A 132 -10.04 14.31 3.24
CA MET A 132 -11.44 14.57 3.57
C MET A 132 -12.13 13.32 4.14
N ALA A 133 -11.94 12.17 3.51
CA ALA A 133 -12.53 10.91 3.94
C ALA A 133 -12.00 10.46 5.31
N TRP A 134 -10.69 10.63 5.57
CA TRP A 134 -10.09 10.35 6.87
C TRP A 134 -10.76 11.17 7.98
N ARG A 135 -10.91 12.48 7.77
CA ARG A 135 -11.59 13.36 8.74
C ARG A 135 -13.05 12.98 8.93
N GLY A 136 -13.80 12.86 7.83
CA GLY A 136 -15.22 12.52 7.90
C GLY A 136 -15.46 11.22 8.66
N LEU A 137 -14.59 10.23 8.43
CA LEU A 137 -14.65 8.94 9.09
C LEU A 137 -14.25 9.02 10.56
N GLN A 138 -13.24 9.82 10.93
CA GLN A 138 -12.92 10.06 12.33
C GLN A 138 -14.09 10.71 13.07
N THR A 139 -14.68 11.77 12.52
CA THR A 139 -15.84 12.45 13.14
C THR A 139 -17.06 11.54 13.26
N TYR A 140 -17.28 10.68 12.27
CA TYR A 140 -18.38 9.70 12.32
C TYR A 140 -18.14 8.59 13.35
N LEU A 141 -16.92 8.05 13.41
CA LEU A 141 -16.57 6.96 14.31
C LEU A 141 -16.36 7.42 15.75
N ASP A 142 -16.05 8.69 16.00
CA ASP A 142 -15.95 9.27 17.35
C ASP A 142 -17.23 9.04 18.18
N ARG A 143 -18.39 8.98 17.50
CA ARG A 143 -19.69 8.71 18.13
C ARG A 143 -19.95 7.24 18.45
N HIS A 144 -19.17 6.32 17.90
CA HIS A 144 -19.49 4.88 17.89
C HIS A 144 -18.34 3.97 18.35
N ALA A 145 -17.10 4.45 18.31
CA ALA A 145 -15.90 3.66 18.60
C ALA A 145 -15.16 4.19 19.82
N SER A 146 -14.60 3.29 20.63
CA SER A 146 -13.70 3.65 21.72
C SER A 146 -12.48 4.42 21.22
N GLU A 147 -12.11 5.51 21.89
CA GLU A 147 -11.02 6.42 21.53
C GLU A 147 -9.69 5.69 21.22
N GLU A 148 -9.38 4.61 21.95
CA GLU A 148 -8.14 3.82 21.76
C GLU A 148 -8.09 3.08 20.41
N PHE A 149 -9.24 2.66 19.87
CA PHE A 149 -9.33 1.87 18.63
C PHE A 149 -9.86 2.65 17.44
N LEU A 150 -10.37 3.87 17.65
CA LEU A 150 -10.83 4.79 16.62
C LEU A 150 -9.84 4.93 15.45
N PRO A 151 -8.53 5.22 15.64
CA PRO A 151 -7.61 5.38 14.52
C PRO A 151 -7.39 4.08 13.73
N VAL A 152 -7.43 2.92 14.38
CA VAL A 152 -7.27 1.61 13.72
C VAL A 152 -8.48 1.30 12.84
N THR A 153 -9.69 1.53 13.38
CA THR A 153 -10.94 1.23 12.69
C THR A 153 -11.16 2.18 11.51
N ALA A 154 -10.89 3.47 11.70
CA ALA A 154 -10.95 4.47 10.64
C ALA A 154 -9.98 4.13 9.50
N ALA A 155 -8.73 3.84 9.84
CA ALA A 155 -7.71 3.48 8.85
C ALA A 155 -8.11 2.22 8.07
N ARG A 156 -8.62 1.19 8.76
CA ARG A 156 -9.05 -0.05 8.11
C ARG A 156 -10.17 0.21 7.11
N LEU A 157 -11.25 0.88 7.51
CA LEU A 157 -12.37 1.11 6.60
C LEU A 157 -11.93 1.94 5.38
N LEU A 158 -11.07 2.94 5.60
CA LEU A 158 -10.59 3.79 4.52
C LEU A 158 -9.66 3.04 3.55
N VAL A 159 -8.71 2.26 4.06
CA VAL A 159 -7.83 1.45 3.21
C VAL A 159 -8.62 0.43 2.41
N TRP A 160 -9.59 -0.27 3.02
CA TRP A 160 -10.38 -1.27 2.30
C TRP A 160 -11.30 -0.65 1.24
N SER A 161 -11.95 0.46 1.55
CA SER A 161 -12.79 1.17 0.58
C SER A 161 -11.97 1.76 -0.56
N ALA A 162 -10.83 2.39 -0.26
CA ALA A 162 -9.92 2.91 -1.28
C ALA A 162 -9.29 1.78 -2.11
N ALA A 163 -8.94 0.65 -1.51
CA ALA A 163 -8.42 -0.51 -2.23
C ALA A 163 -9.46 -1.04 -3.21
N GLY A 164 -10.71 -1.21 -2.78
CA GLY A 164 -11.80 -1.62 -3.67
C GLY A 164 -12.00 -0.64 -4.83
N LEU A 165 -12.04 0.66 -4.53
CA LEU A 165 -12.25 1.70 -5.55
C LEU A 165 -11.09 1.77 -6.55
N LEU A 166 -9.84 1.76 -6.07
CA LEU A 166 -8.65 1.81 -6.91
C LEU A 166 -8.48 0.53 -7.73
N LEU A 167 -8.73 -0.65 -7.15
CA LEU A 167 -8.68 -1.91 -7.89
C LEU A 167 -9.72 -1.96 -9.00
N LEU A 168 -10.96 -1.54 -8.72
CA LEU A 168 -12.00 -1.46 -9.75
C LEU A 168 -11.63 -0.42 -10.82
N GLY A 169 -11.17 0.76 -10.43
CA GLY A 169 -10.76 1.81 -11.37
C GLY A 169 -9.59 1.39 -12.26
N LEU A 170 -8.55 0.78 -11.69
CA LEU A 170 -7.38 0.33 -12.45
C LEU A 170 -7.67 -0.92 -13.27
N ALA A 171 -8.47 -1.87 -12.77
CA ALA A 171 -8.86 -3.06 -13.53
C ALA A 171 -9.73 -2.69 -14.74
N THR A 172 -10.72 -1.80 -14.55
CA THR A 172 -11.52 -1.29 -15.67
C THR A 172 -10.65 -0.55 -16.66
N TRP A 173 -9.72 0.31 -16.22
CA TRP A 173 -8.79 0.98 -17.12
C TRP A 173 -7.85 0.00 -17.86
N GLY A 174 -7.40 -1.05 -17.18
CA GLY A 174 -6.54 -2.10 -17.73
C GLY A 174 -7.17 -2.80 -18.93
N LEU A 175 -8.50 -2.96 -18.94
CA LEU A 175 -9.25 -3.54 -20.06
C LEU A 175 -9.27 -2.65 -21.31
N TRP A 176 -9.02 -1.35 -21.17
CA TRP A 176 -9.10 -0.36 -22.25
C TRP A 176 -7.73 0.02 -22.81
N ARG A 177 -6.64 -0.56 -22.29
CA ARG A 177 -5.31 -0.33 -22.86
C ARG A 177 -5.21 -1.02 -24.22
N PRO A 178 -4.63 -0.35 -25.24
CA PRO A 178 -4.32 -1.01 -26.49
C PRO A 178 -3.36 -2.17 -26.22
N LEU A 179 -3.81 -3.39 -26.49
CA LEU A 179 -2.95 -4.57 -26.39
C LEU A 179 -1.96 -4.54 -27.55
N PRO A 180 -0.67 -4.83 -27.31
CA PRO A 180 0.25 -5.13 -28.40
C PRO A 180 -0.26 -6.39 -29.13
N ASP A 181 -0.21 -6.40 -30.46
CA ASP A 181 -0.58 -7.57 -31.26
C ASP A 181 0.43 -8.71 -31.02
N LEU A 182 0.03 -9.69 -30.23
CA LEU A 182 0.73 -10.94 -29.92
C LEU A 182 0.00 -12.17 -30.50
N GLY A 183 -0.99 -11.98 -31.37
CA GLY A 183 -1.87 -13.04 -31.87
C GLY A 183 -1.15 -14.14 -32.66
N GLU A 184 0.01 -13.83 -33.23
CA GLU A 184 0.84 -14.81 -33.95
C GLU A 184 1.90 -15.50 -33.07
N LEU A 185 2.04 -15.10 -31.80
CA LEU A 185 3.10 -15.58 -30.91
C LEU A 185 2.58 -16.65 -29.94
N SER A 186 3.36 -17.72 -29.79
CA SER A 186 3.12 -18.69 -28.71
C SER A 186 3.35 -18.05 -27.33
N LEU A 187 2.69 -18.57 -26.28
CA LEU A 187 2.87 -18.11 -24.89
C LEU A 187 4.36 -18.03 -24.49
N PHE A 188 5.15 -19.01 -24.93
CA PHE A 188 6.58 -19.08 -24.64
C PHE A 188 7.38 -17.98 -25.36
N GLU A 189 7.02 -17.63 -26.59
CA GLU A 189 7.67 -16.55 -27.34
C GLU A 189 7.27 -15.17 -26.81
N ALA A 190 6.02 -14.98 -26.41
CA ALA A 190 5.58 -13.75 -25.74
C ALA A 190 6.32 -13.53 -24.42
N VAL A 191 6.44 -14.56 -23.58
CA VAL A 191 7.20 -14.51 -22.33
C VAL A 191 8.68 -14.19 -22.59
N ARG A 192 9.29 -14.82 -23.60
CA ARG A 192 10.70 -14.59 -23.95
C ARG A 192 10.93 -13.19 -24.52
N HIS A 193 10.02 -12.66 -25.32
CA HIS A 193 10.11 -11.33 -25.90
C HIS A 193 10.09 -10.24 -24.80
N PHE A 194 9.16 -10.35 -23.85
CA PHE A 194 9.09 -9.43 -22.70
C PHE A 194 10.21 -9.63 -21.67
N ALA A 195 10.77 -10.84 -21.57
CA ALA A 195 11.93 -11.12 -20.72
C ALA A 195 13.24 -10.50 -21.28
N ALA A 196 13.35 -10.37 -22.60
CA ALA A 196 14.54 -9.86 -23.28
C ALA A 196 14.62 -8.33 -23.35
N SER A 197 13.53 -7.61 -23.12
CA SER A 197 13.43 -6.16 -23.32
C SER A 197 13.86 -5.30 -22.12
N GLN A 198 14.35 -5.90 -21.03
CA GLN A 198 14.66 -5.18 -19.78
C GLN A 198 16.17 -5.09 -19.54
N GLU A 199 16.70 -3.87 -19.66
CA GLU A 199 18.06 -3.52 -19.27
C GLU A 199 18.02 -2.80 -17.92
N ALA A 200 18.53 -3.46 -16.87
CA ALA A 200 18.78 -2.85 -15.56
C ALA A 200 20.23 -3.13 -15.16
N GLU A 201 20.94 -2.13 -14.65
CA GLU A 201 22.34 -2.28 -14.24
C GLU A 201 22.51 -3.25 -13.06
N SER A 202 21.55 -3.25 -12.11
CA SER A 202 21.53 -4.17 -10.97
C SER A 202 21.12 -5.59 -11.38
N PRO A 203 21.93 -6.64 -11.14
CA PRO A 203 21.56 -8.03 -11.43
C PRO A 203 20.36 -8.51 -10.61
N LEU A 204 20.20 -8.05 -9.36
CA LEU A 204 19.04 -8.39 -8.52
C LEU A 204 17.76 -7.76 -9.06
N LEU A 205 17.80 -6.48 -9.43
CA LEU A 205 16.66 -5.80 -10.03
C LEU A 205 16.31 -6.41 -11.38
N ARG A 206 17.33 -6.74 -12.19
CA ARG A 206 17.15 -7.42 -13.49
C ARG A 206 16.43 -8.75 -13.32
N PHE A 207 16.85 -9.60 -12.38
CA PHE A 207 16.18 -10.89 -12.13
C PHE A 207 14.69 -10.72 -11.76
N LEU A 208 14.39 -9.77 -10.87
CA LEU A 208 13.01 -9.48 -10.46
C LEU A 208 12.18 -8.90 -11.62
N LEU A 209 12.76 -8.00 -12.41
CA LEU A 209 12.14 -7.45 -13.61
C LEU A 209 11.86 -8.55 -14.64
N THR A 210 12.83 -9.41 -14.95
CA THR A 210 12.64 -10.52 -15.90
C THR A 210 11.52 -11.47 -15.47
N LEU A 211 11.43 -11.80 -14.17
CA LEU A 211 10.36 -12.66 -13.65
C LEU A 211 8.98 -12.01 -13.79
N THR A 212 8.90 -10.69 -13.59
CA THR A 212 7.64 -9.97 -13.65
C THR A 212 7.23 -9.58 -15.06
N THR A 213 8.17 -9.30 -15.95
CA THR A 213 7.87 -9.13 -17.38
C THR A 213 7.50 -10.44 -18.05
N ALA A 214 8.03 -11.58 -17.60
CA ALA A 214 7.53 -12.89 -17.99
C ALA A 214 6.05 -13.07 -17.63
N LEU A 215 5.65 -12.68 -16.42
CA LEU A 215 4.24 -12.67 -16.00
C LEU A 215 3.39 -11.69 -16.82
N ASP A 216 3.95 -10.56 -17.23
CA ASP A 216 3.27 -9.62 -18.13
C ASP A 216 3.08 -10.21 -19.53
N GLY A 217 4.07 -10.89 -20.09
CA GLY A 217 3.93 -11.58 -21.37
C GLY A 217 2.80 -12.60 -21.33
N ALA A 218 2.74 -13.38 -20.23
CA ALA A 218 1.63 -14.32 -20.00
C ALA A 218 0.27 -13.61 -19.89
N ARG A 219 0.21 -12.46 -19.20
CA ARG A 219 -1.01 -11.65 -19.08
C ARG A 219 -1.50 -11.09 -20.41
N HIS A 220 -0.61 -10.49 -21.21
CA HIS A 220 -1.00 -9.91 -22.50
C HIS A 220 -1.44 -11.00 -23.49
N TRP A 221 -0.77 -12.15 -23.48
CA TRP A 221 -1.20 -13.32 -24.26
C TRP A 221 -2.59 -13.81 -23.85
N LEU A 222 -2.85 -13.96 -22.53
CA LEU A 222 -4.17 -14.32 -21.99
C LEU A 222 -5.25 -13.29 -22.34
N ALA A 223 -4.93 -12.00 -22.30
CA ALA A 223 -5.86 -10.92 -22.61
C ALA A 223 -6.19 -10.84 -24.11
N GLN A 224 -5.25 -11.21 -25.00
CA GLN A 224 -5.52 -11.26 -26.44
C GLN A 224 -6.40 -12.47 -26.81
N HIS A 225 -6.06 -13.65 -26.31
CA HIS A 225 -6.83 -14.87 -26.54
C HIS A 225 -8.20 -14.85 -25.85
N TRP A 226 -8.43 -13.92 -24.90
CA TRP A 226 -9.73 -13.68 -24.30
C TRP A 226 -10.79 -13.27 -25.32
N PHE A 227 -10.46 -12.35 -26.23
CA PHE A 227 -11.40 -11.87 -27.25
C PHE A 227 -11.66 -12.92 -28.34
N GLU A 228 -10.70 -13.82 -28.56
CA GLU A 228 -10.81 -14.94 -29.51
C GLU A 228 -11.57 -16.15 -28.93
N GLY A 229 -11.91 -16.13 -27.64
CA GLY A 229 -12.73 -17.16 -27.00
C GLY A 229 -11.92 -18.29 -26.36
N LEU A 230 -11.17 -17.97 -25.30
CA LEU A 230 -10.51 -18.97 -24.44
C LEU A 230 -11.46 -20.13 -24.06
N PRO A 231 -11.09 -21.39 -24.35
CA PRO A 231 -11.93 -22.54 -24.01
C PRO A 231 -11.95 -22.74 -22.49
N GLY A 232 -13.16 -22.66 -21.91
CA GLY A 232 -13.40 -22.97 -20.50
C GLY A 232 -13.39 -21.76 -19.55
N VAL A 233 -14.29 -21.80 -18.57
CA VAL A 233 -14.46 -20.78 -17.53
C VAL A 233 -13.22 -20.67 -16.63
N GLY A 234 -12.47 -21.78 -16.44
CA GLY A 234 -11.27 -21.82 -15.60
C GLY A 234 -10.14 -20.92 -16.08
N LEU A 235 -9.80 -20.96 -17.37
CA LEU A 235 -8.75 -20.11 -17.94
C LEU A 235 -9.12 -18.63 -17.87
N ARG A 236 -10.41 -18.32 -18.01
CA ARG A 236 -10.93 -16.97 -17.83
C ARG A 236 -10.74 -16.46 -16.39
N LEU A 237 -11.02 -17.31 -15.40
CA LEU A 237 -10.77 -16.96 -14.00
C LEU A 237 -9.28 -16.74 -13.71
N VAL A 238 -8.39 -17.56 -14.29
CA VAL A 238 -6.94 -17.39 -14.13
C VAL A 238 -6.46 -16.06 -14.71
N ALA A 239 -6.95 -15.65 -15.89
CA ALA A 239 -6.63 -14.35 -16.48
C ALA A 239 -6.99 -13.20 -15.53
N TRP A 240 -8.21 -13.22 -14.99
CA TRP A 240 -8.68 -12.24 -14.02
C TRP A 240 -7.86 -12.24 -12.74
N MET A 241 -7.52 -13.42 -12.22
CA MET A 241 -6.68 -13.54 -11.02
C MET A 241 -5.30 -12.94 -11.24
N VAL A 242 -4.67 -13.15 -12.41
CA VAL A 242 -3.34 -12.58 -12.71
C VAL A 242 -3.41 -11.05 -12.77
N VAL A 243 -4.39 -10.48 -13.47
CA VAL A 243 -4.59 -9.01 -13.54
C VAL A 243 -4.83 -8.45 -12.15
N LEU A 244 -5.75 -9.06 -11.40
CA LEU A 244 -6.17 -8.56 -10.09
C LEU A 244 -5.05 -8.67 -9.05
N VAL A 245 -4.25 -9.75 -9.09
CA VAL A 245 -3.06 -9.90 -8.23
C VAL A 245 -2.01 -8.84 -8.57
N GLN A 246 -1.76 -8.57 -9.85
CA GLN A 246 -0.79 -7.53 -10.23
C GLN A 246 -1.21 -6.14 -9.76
N GLU A 247 -2.46 -5.73 -10.04
CA GLU A 247 -2.97 -4.43 -9.59
C GLU A 247 -3.00 -4.36 -8.05
N TRP A 248 -3.33 -5.47 -7.37
CA TRP A 248 -3.30 -5.57 -5.91
C TRP A 248 -1.89 -5.42 -5.34
N LEU A 249 -0.88 -6.02 -5.97
CA LEU A 249 0.52 -5.90 -5.56
C LEU A 249 1.06 -4.48 -5.69
N PHE A 250 0.43 -3.61 -6.48
CA PHE A 250 0.74 -2.19 -6.55
C PHE A 250 -0.10 -1.35 -5.57
N VAL A 251 -1.44 -1.51 -5.62
CA VAL A 251 -2.39 -0.69 -4.86
C VAL A 251 -2.21 -0.89 -3.35
N TRP A 252 -2.03 -2.14 -2.92
CA TRP A 252 -2.01 -2.46 -1.49
C TRP A 252 -0.81 -1.87 -0.75
N PRO A 253 0.46 -2.04 -1.21
CA PRO A 253 1.60 -1.36 -0.60
C PRO A 253 1.47 0.17 -0.62
N CYS A 254 0.97 0.75 -1.73
CA CYS A 254 0.75 2.19 -1.83
C CYS A 254 -0.20 2.70 -0.74
N LEU A 255 -1.35 2.05 -0.55
CA LEU A 255 -2.31 2.43 0.48
C LEU A 255 -1.77 2.26 1.90
N LEU A 256 -0.93 1.24 2.14
CA LEU A 256 -0.26 1.09 3.43
C LEU A 256 0.74 2.22 3.69
N LEU A 257 1.43 2.73 2.67
CA LEU A 257 2.29 3.91 2.84
C LEU A 257 1.46 5.17 3.12
N TRP A 258 0.33 5.36 2.44
CA TRP A 258 -0.58 6.47 2.70
C TRP A 258 -1.13 6.43 4.13
N GLU A 259 -1.51 5.24 4.58
CA GLU A 259 -1.91 5.02 5.97
C GLU A 259 -0.76 5.29 6.94
N ALA A 260 0.46 4.85 6.64
CA ALA A 260 1.62 5.11 7.49
C ALA A 260 1.86 6.62 7.67
N VAL A 261 1.77 7.40 6.59
CA VAL A 261 1.82 8.87 6.65
C VAL A 261 0.67 9.44 7.47
N SER A 262 -0.55 8.93 7.25
CA SER A 262 -1.75 9.34 8.02
C SER A 262 -1.57 9.07 9.52
N HIS A 263 -1.02 7.91 9.87
CA HIS A 263 -0.73 7.54 11.24
C HIS A 263 0.36 8.43 11.85
N VAL A 264 1.39 8.85 11.11
CA VAL A 264 2.40 9.79 11.61
C VAL A 264 1.77 11.15 11.93
N VAL A 265 0.91 11.67 11.04
CA VAL A 265 0.28 12.99 11.20
C VAL A 265 -0.77 13.01 12.32
N TYR A 266 -1.61 11.97 12.42
CA TYR A 266 -2.73 11.93 13.38
C TYR A 266 -2.42 11.15 14.68
N GLY A 267 -1.51 10.17 14.64
CA GLY A 267 -1.21 9.28 15.77
C GLY A 267 -0.45 9.94 16.93
N HIS A 268 0.19 11.10 16.70
CA HIS A 268 0.85 11.86 17.76
C HIS A 268 -0.13 12.59 18.71
N ALA A 269 -1.42 12.68 18.36
CA ALA A 269 -2.42 13.36 19.18
C ALA A 269 -2.98 12.49 20.32
N ALA A 270 -2.80 11.17 20.28
CA ALA A 270 -3.44 10.23 21.21
C ALA A 270 -2.55 9.79 22.39
N ARG A 271 -1.41 10.47 22.63
CA ARG A 271 -0.71 10.34 23.91
C ARG A 271 -1.24 11.43 24.84
N PRO A 272 -2.17 11.13 25.76
CA PRO A 272 -2.29 11.98 26.93
C PRO A 272 -0.91 11.99 27.58
N GLU A 273 -0.35 13.19 27.74
CA GLU A 273 0.78 13.38 28.62
C GLU A 273 0.44 12.66 29.92
N SER A 274 1.23 11.63 30.25
CA SER A 274 1.23 11.06 31.58
C SER A 274 1.50 12.22 32.52
N GLY A 275 0.45 12.75 33.14
CA GLY A 275 0.56 13.71 34.21
C GLY A 275 1.59 13.21 35.23
N PRO A 276 2.38 14.10 35.84
CA PRO A 276 3.36 13.70 36.83
C PRO A 276 2.65 12.85 37.88
N GLY A 277 3.07 11.58 37.98
CA GLY A 277 2.55 10.65 38.95
C GLY A 277 2.76 11.22 40.34
N VAL A 278 1.64 11.56 40.99
CA VAL A 278 1.58 11.60 42.44
C VAL A 278 1.56 10.14 42.90
N ALA A 279 2.71 9.67 43.35
CA ALA A 279 2.87 8.63 44.36
C ALA A 279 4.24 8.84 45.02
#